data_AF-K7X6J5-F1
#
_entry.id   AF-K7X6J5-F1
#
_cell.length_a   1.000
_cell.length_b   1.000
_cell.length_c   1.000
_cell.angle_alpha   90.00
_cell.angle_beta   90.00
_cell.angle_gamma   90.00
#
_symmetry.space_group_name_H-M   'P 1'
#
loop_
_entity.id
_entity.type
_entity.pdbx_description
1 polymer ?
#
loop_
_entity_poly.entity_id
_entity_poly.type
_entity_poly.pdbx_seq_one_letter_code
_entity_poly.pdbx_strand_id
1 'polypeptide(L)'
;AIGTGTLLSLSEQNLVDCVDTCEGCNGGLMDAAYDYVIEKQNGQFNTEASYWYIGIDETCMFDKYEKAGSISGYYNVAASSEDDLAAKVEQYGPAAVAIDASAVG
;
A
#
# COMPACT_ATOMS: atom_id res chain seq x y z
N ALA A 1 12.89 -3.03 2.16
CA ALA A 1 13.89 -3.48 1.17
C ALA A 1 15.01 -2.45 1.02
N ILE A 2 14.72 -1.24 0.55
CA ILE A 2 15.75 -0.19 0.36
C ILE A 2 16.23 0.42 1.69
N GLY A 3 15.31 0.89 2.54
CA GLY A 3 15.69 1.57 3.79
C GLY A 3 16.27 0.66 4.88
N THR A 4 15.82 -0.60 4.95
CA THR A 4 16.20 -1.55 6.02
C THR A 4 17.12 -2.67 5.55
N GLY A 5 17.32 -2.82 4.23
CA GLY A 5 18.00 -3.99 3.65
C GLY A 5 17.17 -5.29 3.64
N THR A 6 16.04 -5.34 4.36
CA THR A 6 15.17 -6.52 4.43
C THR A 6 13.95 -6.34 3.53
N LEU A 7 13.69 -7.31 2.65
CA LEU A 7 12.45 -7.39 1.89
C LEU A 7 11.39 -8.11 2.73
N LEU A 8 10.43 -7.35 3.25
CA LEU A 8 9.32 -7.87 4.04
C LEU A 8 8.11 -8.01 3.13
N SER A 9 7.39 -9.13 3.25
CA SER A 9 6.06 -9.29 2.65
C SER A 9 5.03 -8.71 3.61
N LEU A 10 4.32 -7.68 3.17
CA LEU A 10 3.25 -7.03 3.92
C LEU A 10 1.90 -7.54 3.42
N SER A 11 0.88 -7.45 4.28
CA SER A 11 -0.45 -8.00 4.03
C SER A 11 -1.31 -7.04 3.21
N GLU A 12 -1.75 -7.48 2.03
CA GLU A 12 -2.81 -6.78 1.30
C GLU A 12 -4.15 -6.88 2.03
N GLN A 13 -4.41 -7.98 2.75
CA GLN A 13 -5.66 -8.18 3.50
C GLN A 13 -5.85 -7.15 4.61
N ASN A 14 -4.75 -6.73 5.26
CA ASN A 14 -4.80 -5.61 6.20
C ASN A 14 -5.37 -4.36 5.52
N LEU A 15 -4.97 -4.06 4.29
CA LEU A 15 -5.48 -2.89 3.57
C LEU A 15 -6.94 -3.07 3.16
N VAL A 16 -7.30 -4.25 2.63
CA VAL A 16 -8.66 -4.59 2.22
C VAL A 16 -9.65 -4.44 3.38
N ASP A 17 -9.30 -4.97 4.56
CA ASP A 17 -10.24 -5.03 5.69
C ASP A 17 -10.26 -3.76 6.54
N CYS A 18 -9.17 -3.00 6.58
CA CYS A 18 -9.01 -1.89 7.53
C CYS A 18 -9.14 -0.51 6.92
N VAL A 19 -8.74 -0.29 5.66
CA VAL A 19 -8.76 1.04 5.06
C VAL A 19 -10.20 1.43 4.69
N ASP A 20 -10.89 2.04 5.64
CA ASP A 20 -12.30 2.44 5.52
C ASP A 20 -12.56 3.59 4.54
N THR A 21 -11.50 4.25 4.07
CA THR A 21 -11.51 5.23 2.97
C THR A 21 -11.45 4.59 1.59
N CYS A 22 -11.26 3.27 1.52
CA CYS A 22 -11.32 2.46 0.30
C CYS A 22 -12.53 1.50 0.34
N GLU A 23 -12.77 0.79 -0.76
CA GLU A 23 -13.94 -0.10 -0.92
C GLU A 23 -13.55 -1.59 -0.91
N GLY A 24 -12.45 -1.92 -0.22
CA GLY A 24 -11.93 -3.28 -0.10
C GLY A 24 -11.70 -3.92 -1.48
N CYS A 25 -12.36 -5.05 -1.73
CA CYS A 25 -12.29 -5.79 -2.99
C CYS A 25 -12.86 -5.03 -4.20
N ASN A 26 -13.59 -3.94 -3.98
CA ASN A 26 -14.18 -3.13 -5.06
C ASN A 26 -13.26 -1.98 -5.50
N GLY A 27 -12.12 -1.81 -4.86
CA GLY A 27 -11.07 -0.88 -5.26
C GLY A 27 -10.69 0.11 -4.16
N GLY A 28 -9.71 0.94 -4.50
CA GLY A 28 -9.14 1.92 -3.59
C GLY A 28 -8.01 2.68 -4.27
N LEU A 29 -7.54 3.75 -3.62
CA LEU A 29 -6.41 4.54 -4.07
C LEU A 29 -5.23 4.37 -3.11
N MET A 30 -4.02 4.29 -3.65
CA MET A 30 -2.82 4.00 -2.85
C MET A 30 -2.48 5.13 -1.87
N ASP A 31 -2.71 6.38 -2.25
CA ASP A 31 -2.53 7.55 -1.37
C ASP A 31 -3.50 7.52 -0.19
N ALA A 32 -4.79 7.24 -0.44
CA ALA A 32 -5.79 7.09 0.62
C ALA A 32 -5.45 5.94 1.60
N ALA A 33 -4.91 4.82 1.08
CA ALA A 33 -4.43 3.73 1.92
C ALA A 33 -3.19 4.13 2.74
N TYR A 34 -2.24 4.86 2.17
CA TYR A 34 -1.07 5.35 2.90
C TYR A 34 -1.46 6.33 3.99
N ASP A 35 -2.36 7.28 3.71
CA ASP A 35 -2.88 8.23 4.71
C ASP A 35 -3.54 7.48 5.87
N TYR A 36 -4.42 6.51 5.57
CA TYR A 36 -5.04 5.67 6.60
C TYR A 36 -3.99 4.97 7.46
N VAL A 37 -3.00 4.33 6.85
CA VAL A 37 -1.98 3.58 7.59
C VAL A 37 -1.14 4.51 8.48
N ILE A 38 -0.75 5.68 7.97
CA ILE A 38 0.00 6.68 8.74
C ILE A 38 -0.84 7.16 9.94
N GLU A 39 -2.10 7.52 9.71
CA GLU A 39 -2.95 8.17 10.72
C GLU A 39 -3.58 7.20 11.72
N LYS A 40 -3.98 6.01 11.27
CA LYS A 40 -4.78 5.05 12.06
C LYS A 40 -3.98 3.84 12.53
N GLN A 41 -2.92 3.48 11.81
CA GLN A 41 -2.07 2.33 12.13
C GLN A 41 -0.65 2.73 12.57
N ASN A 42 -0.41 4.01 12.87
CA ASN A 42 0.89 4.56 13.24
C ASN A 42 1.99 4.25 12.19
N GLY A 43 1.62 4.22 10.92
CA GLY A 43 2.52 3.89 9.82
C GLY A 43 2.89 2.42 9.70
N GLN A 44 2.23 1.52 10.42
CA GLN A 44 2.54 0.08 10.43
C GLN A 44 1.51 -0.73 9.64
N PHE A 45 1.96 -1.85 9.11
CA PHE A 45 1.13 -2.84 8.40
C PHE A 45 1.20 -4.18 9.13
N ASN A 46 0.36 -5.15 8.76
CA ASN A 46 0.63 -6.54 9.11
C ASN A 46 1.56 -7.23 8.09
N THR A 47 2.23 -8.30 8.53
CA THR A 47 2.97 -9.16 7.60
C THR A 47 2.01 -10.11 6.88
N GLU A 48 2.34 -10.47 5.64
CA GLU A 48 1.55 -11.46 4.88
C GLU A 48 1.45 -12.81 5.61
N ALA A 49 2.50 -13.21 6.33
CA ALA A 49 2.52 -14.46 7.09
C ALA A 49 1.56 -14.47 8.29
N SER A 50 1.24 -13.29 8.86
CA SER A 50 0.36 -13.18 10.04
C SER A 50 -1.09 -12.87 9.66
N TYR A 51 -1.29 -12.04 8.64
CA TYR A 51 -2.59 -11.66 8.11
C TYR A 51 -2.65 -11.98 6.61
N TRP A 52 -2.81 -13.26 6.31
CA TRP A 52 -2.86 -13.80 4.95
C TRP A 52 -3.94 -13.16 4.06
N TYR A 53 -3.63 -13.04 2.77
CA TYR A 53 -4.60 -12.65 1.76
C TYR A 53 -5.62 -13.75 1.47
N ILE A 54 -6.91 -13.40 1.52
CA ILE A 54 -8.03 -14.31 1.23
C ILE A 54 -8.95 -13.82 0.11
N GLY A 55 -8.75 -12.58 -0.37
CA GLY A 55 -9.44 -12.06 -1.56
C GLY A 55 -10.93 -11.81 -1.38
N ILE A 56 -11.37 -11.57 -0.14
CA ILE A 56 -12.72 -11.14 0.22
C ILE A 56 -12.65 -10.06 1.28
N ASP A 57 -13.72 -9.26 1.40
CA ASP A 57 -13.86 -8.27 2.47
C ASP A 57 -14.19 -8.97 3.79
N GLU A 58 -13.42 -8.67 4.83
CA GLU A 58 -13.66 -9.14 6.19
C GLU A 58 -13.60 -7.98 7.18
N THR A 59 -13.86 -8.28 8.45
CA THR A 59 -13.68 -7.29 9.52
C THR A 59 -12.20 -7.05 9.78
N CYS A 60 -11.77 -5.78 9.83
CA CYS A 60 -10.41 -5.40 10.20
C CYS A 60 -9.90 -6.12 11.47
N MET A 61 -8.76 -6.80 11.34
CA MET A 61 -8.09 -7.50 12.44
C MET A 61 -6.66 -7.01 12.69
N PHE A 62 -6.31 -5.79 12.28
CA PHE A 62 -4.95 -5.23 12.35
C PHE A 62 -4.26 -5.44 13.72
N ASP A 63 -4.96 -5.16 14.81
CA ASP A 63 -4.40 -5.24 16.16
C ASP A 63 -4.15 -6.66 16.68
N LYS A 64 -4.74 -7.69 16.04
CA LYS A 64 -4.59 -9.08 16.46
C LYS A 64 -3.30 -9.71 15.94
N TYR A 65 -2.68 -9.13 14.91
CA TYR A 65 -1.59 -9.74 14.17
C TYR A 65 -0.28 -8.97 14.28
N GLU A 66 0.82 -9.64 13.90
CA GLU A 66 2.16 -9.05 13.92
C GLU A 66 2.24 -7.80 13.04
N LYS A 67 2.83 -6.73 13.58
CA LYS A 67 3.00 -5.43 12.93
C LYS A 67 4.41 -5.29 12.38
N ALA A 68 4.53 -4.84 11.14
CA ALA A 68 5.78 -4.68 10.43
C ALA A 68 5.74 -3.48 9.48
N GLY A 69 6.92 -3.12 8.95
CA GLY A 69 7.06 -1.96 8.10
C GLY A 69 6.93 -0.63 8.86
N SER A 70 7.22 0.44 8.15
CA SER A 70 7.01 1.80 8.63
C SER A 70 6.87 2.72 7.43
N ILE A 71 5.76 3.46 7.37
CA ILE A 71 5.54 4.57 6.45
C ILE A 71 5.25 5.82 7.26
N SER A 72 5.88 6.94 6.91
CA SER A 72 5.64 8.24 7.54
C SER A 72 5.22 9.32 6.55
N GLY A 73 5.10 8.96 5.27
CA GLY A 73 4.75 9.85 4.16
C GLY A 73 5.08 9.22 2.81
N TYR A 74 4.69 9.90 1.74
CA TYR A 74 4.94 9.52 0.36
C TYR A 74 5.22 10.75 -0.51
N TYR A 75 5.83 10.53 -1.67
CA TYR A 75 6.08 11.56 -2.68
C TYR A 75 5.14 11.39 -3.86
N ASN A 76 4.42 12.45 -4.23
CA ASN A 76 3.59 12.46 -5.43
C ASN A 76 4.43 12.75 -6.66
N VAL A 77 4.19 12.01 -7.74
CA VAL A 77 4.73 12.30 -9.08
C VAL A 77 3.91 13.42 -9.72
N ALA A 78 4.57 14.32 -10.45
CA ALA A 78 3.93 15.35 -11.24
C ALA A 78 3.02 14.69 -12.29
N ALA A 79 1.76 15.12 -12.33
CA ALA A 79 0.76 14.50 -13.20
C ALA A 79 1.24 14.44 -14.66
N SER A 80 1.16 13.24 -15.25
CA SER A 80 1.53 12.97 -16.63
C SER A 80 3.01 13.21 -16.99
N SER A 81 3.92 13.25 -16.00
CA SER A 81 5.36 13.38 -16.25
C SER A 81 6.09 12.05 -16.02
N GLU A 82 6.36 11.33 -17.11
CA GLU A 82 7.19 10.11 -17.07
C GLU A 82 8.64 10.41 -16.67
N ASP A 83 9.16 11.59 -17.00
CA ASP A 83 10.50 12.03 -16.57
C ASP A 83 10.58 12.19 -15.04
N ASP A 84 9.57 12.80 -14.42
CA ASP A 84 9.51 12.93 -12.96
C ASP A 84 9.26 11.58 -12.27
N LEU A 85 8.46 10.69 -12.89
CA LEU A 85 8.31 9.31 -12.45
C LEU A 85 9.67 8.58 -12.45
N ALA A 86 10.41 8.65 -13.57
CA ALA A 86 11.71 7.99 -13.73
C ALA A 86 12.72 8.52 -12.70
N ALA A 87 12.80 9.84 -12.53
CA ALA A 87 13.68 10.46 -11.55
C ALA A 87 13.35 10.02 -10.11
N LYS A 88 12.06 9.95 -9.75
CA LYS A 88 11.63 9.49 -8.43
C LYS A 88 11.89 8.01 -8.22
N VAL A 89 11.71 7.18 -9.24
CA VAL A 89 12.02 5.75 -9.16
C VAL A 89 13.52 5.53 -8.96
N GLU A 90 14.37 6.26 -9.69
CA GLU A 90 15.82 6.23 -9.51
C GLU A 90 16.23 6.65 -8.09
N GLN A 91 15.61 7.72 -7.59
CA GLN A 91 15.99 8.32 -6.31
C GLN A 91 15.44 7.56 -5.09
N TYR A 92 14.19 7.11 -5.13
CA TYR A 92 13.46 6.61 -3.97
C TYR A 92 13.10 5.12 -4.05
N GLY A 93 13.17 4.52 -5.24
CA GLY A 93 12.83 3.11 -5.46
C GLY A 93 11.42 2.92 -6.04
N PRO A 94 10.75 1.78 -5.78
CA PRO A 94 9.48 1.45 -6.43
C PRO A 94 8.40 2.53 -6.24
N ALA A 95 7.65 2.79 -7.31
CA ALA A 95 6.51 3.71 -7.30
C ALA A 95 5.20 2.95 -7.51
N ALA A 96 4.17 3.29 -6.74
CA ALA A 96 2.81 2.84 -7.00
C ALA A 96 2.17 3.71 -8.11
N VAL A 97 1.60 3.08 -9.13
CA VAL A 97 1.02 3.76 -10.30
C VAL A 97 -0.34 3.16 -10.66
N ALA A 98 -1.23 3.96 -11.24
CA ALA A 98 -2.48 3.51 -11.83
C ALA A 98 -2.38 3.56 -13.36
N ILE A 99 -2.92 2.57 -14.04
CA ILE A 99 -2.97 2.46 -15.50
C ILE A 99 -4.40 2.13 -15.94
N ASP A 100 -4.76 2.50 -17.17
CA ASP A 100 -6.01 2.07 -17.78
C ASP A 100 -5.90 0.60 -18.25
N ALA A 101 -6.60 -0.30 -17.56
CA ALA A 101 -6.64 -1.73 -17.87
C ALA A 101 -7.86 -2.13 -18.73
N SER A 102 -8.64 -1.16 -19.25
CA SER A 102 -9.83 -1.42 -20.06
C SER A 102 -9.54 -1.89 -21.48
N ALA A 103 -8.26 -1.88 -21.89
CA ALA A 103 -7.81 -2.45 -23.15
C ALA A 103 -7.93 -3.99 -23.14
N VAL A 104 -9.16 -4.47 -23.33
CA VAL A 104 -9.46 -5.86 -23.67
C VAL A 104 -9.18 -6.07 -25.16
N GLY A 105 -8.36 -7.07 -25.47
CA GLY A 105 -8.25 -7.62 -26.82
C GLY A 105 -9.49 -8.43 -27.22
#